data_AF-A0AAV5QA28-F1
#
_entry.id   AF-A0AAV5QA28-F1
#
_cell.length_a   1.000
_cell.length_b   1.000
_cell.length_c   1.000
_cell.angle_alpha   90.00
_cell.angle_beta   90.00
_cell.angle_gamma   90.00
#
_symmetry.space_group_name_H-M   'P 1'
#
loop_
_entity.id
_entity.type
_entity.pdbx_description
1 polymer ?
#
loop_
_entity_poly.entity_id
_entity_poly.type
_entity_poly.pdbx_seq_one_letter_code
_entity_poly.pdbx_strand_id
1 'polypeptide(L)'
;MGHHITHRNALERRPSRIFPLTKDQQLDIRAHQRTYQGAYIRTCIGVLSFSVLVMKLFSREFASMGVVFQVYALILCIVGYRRGKDLDLYFVDFQGRWWKEWQWDQNGNGEVDNCYYFKTSGDFVLLLYLLTTACLITLVALLARL
;
A
#
# COMPACT_ATOMS: atom_id res chain seq x y z
N MET A 1 44.67 -35.53 -8.20
CA MET A 1 44.59 -34.05 -8.24
C MET A 1 43.21 -33.66 -8.77
N GLY A 2 42.30 -33.21 -7.90
CA GLY A 2 41.01 -32.64 -8.31
C GLY A 2 40.94 -31.18 -7.84
N HIS A 3 41.03 -30.24 -8.78
CA HIS A 3 40.93 -28.81 -8.51
C HIS A 3 39.44 -28.43 -8.39
N HIS A 4 38.97 -28.15 -7.17
CA HIS A 4 37.64 -27.58 -6.94
C HIS A 4 37.69 -26.05 -7.11
N ILE A 5 37.19 -25.56 -8.23
CA ILE A 5 37.02 -24.14 -8.50
C ILE A 5 35.75 -23.68 -7.77
N THR A 6 35.90 -22.92 -6.69
CA THR A 6 34.76 -22.35 -5.95
C THR A 6 34.43 -20.98 -6.51
N HIS A 7 33.47 -20.93 -7.44
CA HIS A 7 32.82 -19.67 -7.81
C HIS A 7 31.78 -19.31 -6.73
N ARG A 8 32.14 -18.44 -5.80
CA ARG A 8 31.18 -17.72 -4.94
C ARG A 8 31.28 -16.24 -5.22
N ASN A 9 30.67 -15.81 -6.31
CA ASN A 9 30.28 -14.42 -6.50
C ASN A 9 29.16 -14.14 -5.50
N ALA A 10 29.52 -13.77 -4.27
CA ALA A 10 28.60 -13.22 -3.30
C ALA A 10 28.16 -11.86 -3.86
N LEU A 11 27.03 -11.85 -4.56
CA LEU A 11 26.36 -10.62 -4.95
C LEU A 11 26.07 -9.86 -3.66
N GLU A 12 26.84 -8.80 -3.41
CA GLU A 12 26.67 -7.90 -2.29
C GLU A 12 25.28 -7.28 -2.39
N ARG A 13 24.32 -7.88 -1.69
CA ARG A 13 22.95 -7.45 -1.70
C ARG A 13 22.93 -6.14 -0.94
N ARG A 14 22.72 -5.03 -1.66
CA ARG A 14 22.54 -3.72 -1.04
C ARG A 14 21.54 -3.87 0.12
N PRO A 15 21.85 -3.38 1.33
CA PRO A 15 20.96 -3.53 2.46
C PRO A 15 19.61 -2.92 2.08
N SER A 16 18.57 -3.76 2.06
CA SER A 16 17.22 -3.27 1.83
C SER A 16 16.84 -2.41 3.03
N ARG A 17 15.98 -1.41 2.82
CA ARG A 17 15.45 -0.55 3.90
C ARG A 17 14.78 -1.32 5.06
N ILE A 18 14.48 -2.61 4.83
CA ILE A 18 13.80 -3.55 5.73
C ILE A 18 14.82 -4.46 6.46
N PHE A 19 16.10 -4.43 6.09
CA PHE A 19 17.16 -5.24 6.69
C PHE A 19 17.43 -5.01 8.19
N PRO A 20 17.26 -3.79 8.76
CA PRO A 20 17.45 -3.61 10.20
C PRO A 20 16.24 -4.03 11.05
N LEU A 21 15.14 -4.50 10.44
CA LEU A 21 13.92 -4.91 11.16
C LEU A 21 14.00 -6.35 11.65
N THR A 22 13.47 -6.59 12.85
CA THR A 22 13.28 -7.94 13.42
C THR A 22 12.42 -8.80 12.50
N LYS A 23 12.64 -10.11 12.48
CA LYS A 23 11.91 -11.06 11.60
C LYS A 23 10.38 -10.90 11.69
N ASP A 24 9.86 -10.62 12.88
CA ASP A 24 8.43 -10.41 13.13
C ASP A 24 7.90 -9.12 12.47
N GLN A 25 8.66 -8.03 12.54
CA GLN A 25 8.32 -6.76 11.88
C GLN A 25 8.33 -6.90 10.35
N GLN A 26 9.25 -7.70 9.81
CA GLN A 26 9.27 -8.00 8.37
C GLN A 26 8.03 -8.80 7.94
N LEU A 27 7.51 -9.66 8.83
CA LEU A 27 6.28 -10.42 8.59
C LEU A 27 5.06 -9.49 8.60
N ASP A 28 4.98 -8.57 9.55
CA ASP A 28 3.86 -7.61 9.68
C ASP A 28 3.78 -6.65 8.50
N ILE A 29 4.92 -6.10 8.06
CA ILE A 29 4.98 -5.25 6.86
C ILE A 29 4.49 -6.02 5.64
N ARG A 30 4.95 -7.26 5.46
CA ARG A 30 4.51 -8.11 4.35
C ARG A 30 3.02 -8.42 4.43
N ALA A 31 2.52 -8.74 5.62
CA ALA A 31 1.11 -9.01 5.86
C ALA A 31 0.26 -7.78 5.50
N HIS A 32 0.70 -6.60 5.91
CA HIS A 32 0.04 -5.33 5.60
C HIS A 32 0.09 -4.98 4.10
N GLN A 33 1.21 -5.22 3.42
CA GLN A 33 1.32 -5.01 1.98
C GLN A 33 0.37 -5.91 1.19
N ARG A 34 0.27 -7.19 1.55
CA ARG A 34 -0.64 -8.12 0.85
C ARG A 34 -2.12 -7.82 1.09
N THR A 35 -2.47 -7.34 2.28
CA THR A 35 -3.87 -7.10 2.66
C THR A 35 -4.31 -5.69 2.28
N TYR A 36 -3.74 -4.66 2.92
CA TYR A 36 -4.19 -3.28 2.75
C TYR A 36 -3.77 -2.70 1.41
N GLN A 37 -2.47 -2.69 1.09
CA GLN A 37 -2.02 -2.12 -0.20
C GLN A 37 -2.58 -2.93 -1.38
N GLY A 38 -2.58 -4.26 -1.26
CA GLY A 38 -3.19 -5.16 -2.24
C GLY A 38 -4.70 -4.97 -2.44
N ALA A 39 -5.44 -4.54 -1.42
CA ALA A 39 -6.87 -4.22 -1.56
C ALA A 39 -7.08 -2.97 -2.41
N TYR A 40 -6.37 -1.86 -2.12
CA TYR A 40 -6.50 -0.62 -2.89
C TYR A 40 -6.18 -0.85 -4.38
N ILE A 41 -5.08 -1.54 -4.69
CA ILE A 41 -4.66 -1.78 -6.08
C ILE A 41 -5.70 -2.63 -6.84
N ARG A 42 -6.18 -3.73 -6.24
CA ARG A 42 -7.20 -4.60 -6.87
C ARG A 42 -8.49 -3.84 -7.15
N THR A 43 -8.95 -3.01 -6.20
CA THR A 43 -10.15 -2.19 -6.38
C THR A 43 -9.96 -1.15 -7.48
N CYS A 44 -8.80 -0.47 -7.52
CA CYS A 44 -8.52 0.53 -8.57
C CYS A 44 -8.54 -0.09 -9.95
N ILE A 45 -7.86 -1.23 -10.14
CA ILE A 45 -7.82 -1.94 -11.42
C ILE A 45 -9.23 -2.40 -11.81
N GLY A 46 -9.96 -3.02 -10.88
CA GLY A 46 -11.32 -3.50 -11.13
C GLY A 46 -12.27 -2.39 -11.57
N VAL A 47 -12.26 -1.26 -10.86
CA VAL A 47 -13.17 -0.15 -11.17
C VAL A 47 -12.76 0.60 -12.45
N LEU A 48 -11.45 0.69 -12.75
CA LEU A 48 -10.94 1.25 -14.00
C LEU A 48 -11.32 0.37 -15.19
N SER A 49 -11.16 -0.95 -15.07
CA SER A 49 -11.56 -1.90 -16.11
C SER A 49 -13.07 -1.86 -16.34
N PHE A 50 -13.87 -1.81 -15.26
CA PHE A 50 -15.32 -1.70 -15.36
C PHE A 50 -15.76 -0.41 -16.04
N SER A 51 -15.14 0.73 -15.68
CA SER A 51 -15.37 2.02 -16.32
C SER A 51 -15.18 1.98 -17.85
N VAL A 52 -14.04 1.46 -18.30
CA VAL A 52 -13.73 1.34 -19.73
C VAL A 52 -14.70 0.39 -20.44
N LEU A 53 -15.11 -0.70 -19.77
CA LEU A 53 -16.12 -1.61 -20.29
C LEU A 53 -17.46 -0.89 -20.49
N VAL A 54 -17.94 -0.13 -19.50
CA VAL A 54 -19.18 0.66 -19.61
C VAL A 54 -19.12 1.66 -20.75
N MET A 55 -17.99 2.36 -20.93
CA MET A 55 -17.80 3.29 -22.05
C MET A 55 -17.82 2.60 -23.42
N LYS A 56 -17.43 1.33 -23.50
CA LYS A 56 -17.37 0.55 -24.75
C LYS A 56 -18.63 -0.25 -25.06
N LEU A 57 -19.38 -0.66 -24.04
CA LEU A 57 -20.53 -1.56 -24.16
C LEU A 57 -21.84 -0.79 -24.42
N PHE A 58 -22.02 0.38 -23.81
CA PHE A 58 -23.29 1.10 -23.84
C PHE A 58 -23.32 2.25 -24.86
N SER A 59 -24.54 2.66 -25.23
CA SER A 59 -24.80 3.79 -26.13
C SER A 59 -24.18 5.10 -25.59
N ARG A 60 -23.98 6.09 -26.46
CA ARG A 60 -23.32 7.38 -26.16
C ARG A 60 -23.88 8.10 -24.94
N GLU A 61 -25.16 7.89 -24.64
CA GLU A 61 -25.85 8.47 -23.48
C GLU A 61 -25.30 7.95 -22.14
N PHE A 62 -24.84 6.70 -22.10
CA PHE A 62 -24.22 6.08 -20.93
C PHE A 62 -22.71 6.33 -20.82
N ALA A 63 -22.08 6.91 -21.85
CA ALA A 63 -20.65 7.22 -21.83
C ALA A 63 -20.29 8.20 -20.70
N SER A 64 -21.21 9.11 -20.35
CA SER A 64 -21.05 10.03 -19.22
C SER A 64 -20.88 9.31 -17.88
N MET A 65 -21.61 8.20 -17.67
CA MET A 65 -21.46 7.38 -16.46
C MET A 65 -20.09 6.70 -16.40
N GLY A 66 -19.59 6.22 -17.53
CA GLY A 66 -18.23 5.68 -17.62
C GLY A 66 -17.16 6.69 -17.23
N VAL A 67 -17.26 7.94 -17.67
CA VAL A 67 -16.31 9.00 -17.29
C VAL A 67 -16.29 9.24 -15.78
N VAL A 68 -17.46 9.22 -15.12
CA VAL A 68 -17.55 9.35 -13.65
C VAL A 68 -16.82 8.20 -12.95
N PHE A 69 -17.01 6.95 -13.40
CA PHE A 69 -16.26 5.81 -12.86
C PHE A 69 -14.75 5.90 -13.12
N GLN A 70 -14.34 6.46 -14.26
CA GLN A 70 -12.92 6.66 -14.58
C GLN A 70 -12.25 7.65 -13.62
N VAL A 71 -12.93 8.77 -13.32
CA VAL A 71 -12.45 9.77 -12.36
C VAL A 71 -12.40 9.18 -10.96
N TYR A 72 -13.43 8.42 -10.56
CA TYR A 72 -13.46 7.70 -9.29
C TYR A 72 -12.28 6.71 -9.15
N ALA A 73 -12.01 5.91 -10.19
CA ALA A 73 -10.87 4.99 -10.22
C ALA A 73 -9.53 5.69 -10.02
N LEU A 74 -9.36 6.85 -10.67
CA LEU A 74 -8.13 7.64 -10.61
C LEU A 74 -7.93 8.24 -9.22
N ILE A 75 -8.99 8.75 -8.60
CA ILE A 75 -8.95 9.26 -7.22
C ILE A 75 -8.58 8.14 -6.25
N LEU A 76 -9.20 6.96 -6.36
CA LEU A 76 -8.86 5.80 -5.53
C LEU A 76 -7.38 5.40 -5.69
N CYS A 77 -6.86 5.43 -6.92
CA CYS A 77 -5.47 5.08 -7.21
C CYS A 77 -4.49 6.06 -6.53
N ILE A 78 -4.79 7.36 -6.60
CA ILE A 78 -4.00 8.40 -5.93
C ILE A 78 -4.03 8.23 -4.41
N VAL A 79 -5.20 7.96 -3.83
CA VAL A 79 -5.36 7.72 -2.39
C VAL A 79 -4.56 6.49 -1.95
N GLY A 80 -4.64 5.39 -2.70
CA GLY A 80 -3.87 4.18 -2.45
C GLY A 80 -2.36 4.40 -2.53
N TYR A 81 -1.91 5.17 -3.53
CA TYR A 81 -0.49 5.51 -3.70
C TYR A 81 0.04 6.38 -2.55
N ARG A 82 -0.70 7.44 -2.17
CA ARG A 82 -0.31 8.31 -1.05
C ARG A 82 -0.24 7.56 0.27
N ARG A 83 -1.27 6.77 0.58
CA ARG A 83 -1.31 5.92 1.78
C ARG A 83 -0.14 4.94 1.83
N GLY A 84 0.21 4.35 0.68
CA GLY A 84 1.34 3.42 0.55
C GLY A 84 2.68 4.06 0.90
N LYS A 85 2.89 5.34 0.54
CA LYS A 85 4.10 6.09 0.89
C LYS A 85 4.17 6.43 2.37
N ASP A 86 3.06 6.86 2.96
CA ASP A 86 3.03 7.24 4.37
C ASP A 86 3.31 6.05 5.28
N LEU A 87 2.84 4.84 4.93
CA LEU A 87 3.14 3.60 5.65
C LEU A 87 4.63 3.26 5.69
N ASP A 88 5.38 3.51 4.61
CA ASP A 88 6.83 3.30 4.58
C ASP A 88 7.54 4.24 5.57
N LEU A 89 6.95 5.39 5.93
CA LEU A 89 7.50 6.29 6.96
C LEU A 89 7.21 5.84 8.40
N TYR A 90 6.08 5.17 8.68
CA TYR A 90 5.73 4.75 10.06
C TYR A 90 6.58 3.57 10.57
N PHE A 91 7.06 2.69 9.68
CA PHE A 91 8.01 1.62 10.05
C PHE A 91 9.47 2.09 10.07
N VAL A 92 9.72 3.26 9.49
CA VAL A 92 11.05 3.84 9.28
C VAL A 92 11.21 5.10 10.15
N ASP A 93 10.35 5.28 11.16
CA ASP A 93 10.53 6.33 12.16
C ASP A 93 11.70 5.97 13.07
N PHE A 94 12.86 6.29 12.51
CA PHE A 94 14.19 6.22 13.04
C PHE A 94 14.45 7.35 14.04
N GLN A 95 13.43 7.74 14.80
CA GLN A 95 13.50 8.84 15.75
C GLN A 95 14.24 8.38 17.01
N GLY A 96 15.57 8.45 16.92
CA GLY A 96 16.32 9.19 17.93
C GLY A 96 17.46 8.49 18.66
N ARG A 97 17.86 7.26 18.33
CA ARG A 97 19.04 6.62 18.98
C ARG A 97 19.85 5.68 18.09
N TRP A 98 20.20 6.09 16.87
CA TRP A 98 21.14 5.35 16.01
C TRP A 98 22.56 5.24 16.57
N TRP A 99 22.89 6.05 17.58
CA TRP A 99 24.17 6.05 18.28
C TRP A 99 24.12 5.39 19.66
N LYS A 100 22.98 4.83 20.12
CA LYS A 100 23.08 3.82 21.17
C LYS A 100 23.57 2.57 20.47
N GLU A 101 24.89 2.51 20.40
CA GLU A 101 25.74 1.34 20.48
C GLU A 101 24.99 0.04 20.19
N TRP A 102 25.44 -0.67 19.14
CA TRP A 102 25.25 -2.10 19.00
C TRP A 102 25.93 -2.83 20.18
N GLN A 103 25.47 -2.59 21.40
CA GLN A 103 25.81 -3.39 22.56
C GLN A 103 25.08 -4.71 22.35
N TRP A 104 25.82 -5.67 21.82
CA TRP A 104 25.58 -7.07 22.09
C TRP A 104 25.57 -7.21 23.60
N ASP A 105 24.38 -7.14 24.20
CA ASP A 105 24.20 -7.58 25.56
C ASP A 105 24.69 -9.03 25.62
N GLN A 106 25.80 -9.27 26.32
CA GLN A 106 26.33 -10.61 26.52
C GLN A 106 25.36 -11.50 27.31
N ASN A 107 24.27 -10.93 27.84
CA ASN A 107 23.15 -11.63 28.44
C ASN A 107 21.94 -11.78 27.51
N GLY A 108 22.07 -11.74 26.18
CA GLY A 108 21.07 -12.34 25.26
C GLY A 108 19.63 -11.81 25.34
N ASN A 109 19.37 -10.68 26.01
CA ASN A 109 18.04 -10.13 26.24
C ASN A 109 17.98 -8.67 25.76
N GLY A 110 18.38 -8.45 24.50
CA GLY A 110 18.16 -7.18 23.82
C GLY A 110 16.70 -7.04 23.41
N GLU A 111 15.84 -6.66 24.36
CA GLU A 111 14.43 -6.37 24.09
C GLU A 111 14.33 -5.03 23.38
N VAL A 112 14.23 -5.09 22.05
CA VAL A 112 13.96 -3.92 21.20
C VAL A 112 12.55 -3.46 21.53
N ASP A 113 12.45 -2.37 22.29
CA ASP A 113 11.18 -1.83 22.78
C ASP A 113 10.23 -1.53 21.61
N ASN A 114 9.19 -2.35 21.51
CA ASN A 114 8.23 -2.38 20.42
C ASN A 114 7.15 -1.30 20.62
N CYS A 115 7.53 -0.03 20.56
CA CYS A 115 6.56 1.07 20.67
C CYS A 115 5.78 1.21 19.36
N TYR A 116 4.68 0.44 19.23
CA TYR A 116 3.78 0.51 18.08
C TYR A 116 2.84 1.71 18.20
N TYR A 117 2.97 2.71 17.32
CA TYR A 117 1.93 3.73 17.15
C TYR A 117 0.94 3.28 16.06
N PHE A 118 -0.11 2.55 16.46
CA PHE A 118 -1.22 2.21 15.56
C PHE A 118 -2.07 3.46 15.31
N LYS A 119 -1.68 4.30 14.35
CA LYS A 119 -2.58 5.35 13.85
C LYS A 119 -3.70 4.68 13.06
N THR A 120 -4.88 4.55 13.67
CA THR A 120 -6.09 4.07 13.01
C THR A 120 -6.34 4.90 11.75
N SER A 121 -6.62 4.24 10.63
CA SER A 121 -6.75 4.88 9.30
C SER A 121 -8.03 5.73 9.12
N GLY A 122 -8.57 6.29 10.22
CA GLY A 122 -9.90 6.92 10.27
C GLY A 122 -10.14 7.96 9.17
N ASP A 123 -9.19 8.87 8.95
CA ASP A 123 -9.31 9.91 7.92
C ASP A 123 -9.46 9.35 6.50
N PHE A 124 -8.71 8.27 6.20
CA PHE A 124 -8.81 7.61 4.90
C PHE A 124 -10.14 6.87 4.77
N VAL A 125 -10.61 6.21 5.83
CA VAL A 125 -11.91 5.53 5.83
C VAL A 125 -13.04 6.53 5.57
N LEU A 126 -13.01 7.68 6.24
CA LEU A 126 -13.98 8.76 6.01
C LEU A 126 -13.92 9.30 4.58
N LEU A 127 -12.71 9.52 4.05
CA LEU A 127 -12.53 9.96 2.67
C LEU A 127 -13.10 8.94 1.67
N LEU A 128 -12.77 7.66 1.83
CA LEU A 128 -13.29 6.60 0.94
C LEU A 128 -14.82 6.47 1.04
N TYR A 129 -15.40 6.64 2.22
CA TYR A 129 -16.84 6.63 2.41
C TYR A 129 -17.53 7.82 1.73
N LEU A 130 -17.00 9.03 1.89
CA LEU A 130 -17.52 10.22 1.22
C LEU A 130 -17.39 10.12 -0.31
N LEU A 131 -16.28 9.56 -0.79
CA LEU A 131 -16.03 9.37 -2.22
C LEU A 131 -17.01 8.35 -2.83
N THR A 132 -17.23 7.22 -2.15
CA THR A 132 -18.18 6.18 -2.60
C THR A 132 -19.60 6.69 -2.59
N THR A 133 -20.02 7.37 -1.53
CA THR A 133 -21.38 7.96 -1.44
C THR A 133 -21.60 9.02 -2.52
N ALA A 134 -20.65 9.94 -2.73
CA ALA A 134 -20.73 10.93 -3.80
C ALA A 134 -20.83 10.30 -5.19
N CYS A 135 -20.05 9.24 -5.45
CA CYS A 135 -20.11 8.48 -6.71
C CYS A 135 -21.49 7.84 -6.91
N LEU A 136 -22.03 7.19 -5.88
CA LEU A 136 -23.37 6.58 -5.93
C LEU A 136 -24.47 7.62 -6.17
N ILE A 137 -24.42 8.76 -5.47
CA ILE A 137 -25.38 9.86 -5.67
C ILE A 137 -25.32 10.38 -7.11
N THR A 138 -24.10 10.58 -7.64
CA THR A 138 -23.89 11.03 -9.02
C THR A 138 -24.46 10.03 -10.03
N LEU A 139 -24.28 8.74 -9.80
CA LEU A 139 -24.83 7.68 -10.65
C LEU A 139 -26.36 7.65 -10.60
N VAL A 140 -26.96 7.74 -9.41
CA VAL A 140 -28.42 7.79 -9.26
C VAL A 140 -28.99 9.03 -9.96
N ALA A 141 -28.33 10.19 -9.85
CA ALA A 141 -28.76 11.41 -10.52
C ALA A 141 -28.64 11.33 -12.05
N LEU A 142 -27.55 10.74 -12.57
CA LEU A 142 -27.39 10.53 -14.01
C LEU A 142 -28.38 9.51 -14.55
N LEU A 143 -28.66 8.45 -13.79
CA LEU A 143 -29.64 7.44 -14.15
C LEU A 143 -31.07 7.98 -14.12
N ALA A 144 -31.41 8.82 -13.14
CA ALA A 144 -32.74 9.46 -13.05
C ALA A 144 -32.98 10.54 -14.11
N ARG A 145 -31.92 11.06 -14.74
CA ARG A 145 -32.00 12.06 -15.81
C ARG A 145 -32.04 11.44 -17.20
N LEU A 146 -31.62 10.18 -17.34
CA LEU A 146 -31.66 9.41 -18.58
C LEU A 146 -33.09 8.96 -18.89
#